data_AF-A0A1B3PMH5-F1
#
_entry.id   AF-A0A1B3PMH5-F1
#
_cell.length_a   1.000
_cell.length_b   1.000
_cell.length_c   1.000
_cell.angle_alpha   90.00
_cell.angle_beta   90.00
_cell.angle_gamma   90.00
#
_symmetry.space_group_name_H-M   'P 1'
#
loop_
_entity.id
_entity.type
_entity.pdbx_description
1 polymer ?
#
loop_
_entity_poly.entity_id
_entity_poly.type
_entity_poly.pdbx_seq_one_letter_code
_entity_poly.pdbx_strand_id
1 'polypeptide(L)'
;MPAAYRSIDHGVLRLVTAEPLFMLLSDTFQLPVAWPLQRADFATYGWVHVGNTDLELWAASSNVDLPAHAQPPLIHGFALEPAQSLPESLAWMEQAGLSVKAPRAFRSQDASGQLVTNFTNAVVQDLSAPSCCIFFCEWDRHAAIYPWAEAATPADRRAELRGKLRSREGGPLGITGLQGIRLGTPDLRAHFRHWKAIAGRSLTSPYSSRPISLWNWCPQSTS
;
A
#
# COMPACT_ATOMS: atom_id res chain seq x y z
N MET A 1 -19.29 -10.63 11.42
CA MET A 1 -18.93 -10.91 10.02
C MET A 1 -17.47 -10.52 9.85
N PRO A 2 -16.64 -11.44 9.32
CA PRO A 2 -15.20 -11.21 9.10
C PRO A 2 -14.97 -10.11 8.04
N ALA A 3 -13.77 -9.54 8.04
CA ALA A 3 -13.35 -8.53 7.06
C ALA A 3 -12.71 -9.22 5.84
N ALA A 4 -12.66 -8.56 4.69
CA ALA A 4 -11.94 -9.03 3.50
C ALA A 4 -10.43 -8.81 3.63
N TYR A 5 -10.02 -7.81 4.41
CA TYR A 5 -8.62 -7.47 4.64
C TYR A 5 -8.35 -7.27 6.14
N ARG A 6 -7.09 -7.43 6.57
CA ARG A 6 -6.68 -7.22 7.98
C ARG A 6 -5.87 -5.96 8.23
N SER A 7 -5.17 -5.44 7.21
CA SER A 7 -4.26 -4.31 7.33
C SER A 7 -3.97 -3.70 5.96
N ILE A 8 -3.33 -2.52 5.97
CA ILE A 8 -2.62 -2.00 4.81
C ILE A 8 -1.27 -2.71 4.77
N ASP A 9 -0.93 -3.31 3.63
CA ASP A 9 0.36 -3.98 3.43
C ASP A 9 1.44 -2.94 3.10
N HIS A 10 1.17 -2.12 2.07
CA HIS A 10 2.03 -1.00 1.68
C HIS A 10 1.24 0.12 1.00
N GLY A 11 1.73 1.36 1.10
CA GLY A 11 1.27 2.49 0.30
C GLY A 11 2.22 2.78 -0.86
N VAL A 12 1.70 3.25 -2.00
CA VAL A 12 2.48 3.50 -3.21
C VAL A 12 2.56 4.99 -3.49
N LEU A 13 3.77 5.54 -3.52
CA LEU A 13 4.06 6.91 -3.98
C LEU A 13 4.64 6.86 -5.38
N ARG A 14 3.91 7.43 -6.35
CA ARG A 14 4.45 7.71 -7.67
C ARG A 14 5.23 9.02 -7.61
N LEU A 15 6.46 8.98 -8.11
CA LEU A 15 7.43 10.08 -8.06
C LEU A 15 8.00 10.35 -9.45
N VAL A 16 8.55 11.54 -9.65
CA VAL A 16 9.37 11.84 -10.85
C VAL A 16 10.75 11.17 -10.71
N THR A 17 11.34 11.24 -9.51
CA THR A 17 12.58 10.55 -9.14
C THR A 17 12.41 9.92 -7.76
N ALA A 18 12.84 8.66 -7.59
CA ALA A 18 12.65 7.93 -6.34
C ALA A 18 13.80 8.15 -5.35
N GLU A 19 15.03 8.28 -5.86
CA GLU A 19 16.26 8.38 -5.07
C GLU A 19 16.21 9.44 -3.97
N PRO A 20 15.83 10.71 -4.23
CA PRO A 20 16.01 11.75 -3.22
C PRO A 20 15.13 11.52 -1.99
N LEU A 21 13.87 11.11 -2.21
CA LEU A 21 12.97 10.79 -1.12
C LEU A 21 13.35 9.48 -0.44
N PHE A 22 13.80 8.48 -1.20
CA PHE A 22 14.30 7.22 -0.62
C PHE A 22 15.43 7.48 0.38
N MET A 23 16.46 8.22 -0.05
CA MET A 23 17.63 8.55 0.78
C MET A 23 17.26 9.42 1.97
N LEU A 24 16.35 10.38 1.80
CA LEU A 24 15.85 11.18 2.92
C LEU A 24 15.19 10.28 3.98
N LEU A 25 14.32 9.36 3.56
CA LEU A 25 13.62 8.46 4.47
C LEU A 25 14.57 7.43 5.12
N SER A 26 15.47 6.82 4.35
CA SER A 26 16.36 5.76 4.84
C SER A 26 17.55 6.29 5.64
N ASP A 27 18.20 7.35 5.19
CA ASP A 27 19.49 7.78 5.72
C ASP A 27 19.32 8.90 6.74
N THR A 28 18.48 9.88 6.41
CA THR A 28 18.24 11.02 7.30
C THR A 28 17.23 10.67 8.38
N PHE A 29 16.07 10.12 8.01
CA PHE A 29 15.05 9.72 8.97
C PHE A 29 15.21 8.30 9.50
N GLN A 30 16.27 7.60 9.08
CA GLN A 30 16.67 6.30 9.61
C GLN A 30 15.54 5.26 9.60
N LEU A 31 14.62 5.36 8.64
CA LEU A 31 13.59 4.36 8.48
C LEU A 31 14.20 3.06 7.96
N PRO A 32 13.81 1.88 8.48
CA PRO A 32 14.33 0.62 8.00
C PRO A 32 14.01 0.44 6.51
N VAL A 33 15.01 0.04 5.72
CA VAL A 33 14.80 -0.31 4.32
C VAL A 33 14.11 -1.68 4.25
N ALA A 34 12.89 -1.72 3.72
CA ALA A 34 12.14 -2.94 3.47
C ALA A 34 12.51 -3.55 2.11
N TRP A 35 12.83 -2.69 1.14
CA TRP A 35 13.32 -3.10 -0.17
C TRP A 35 14.38 -2.10 -0.67
N PRO A 36 15.64 -2.53 -0.91
CA PRO A 36 16.70 -1.64 -1.38
C PRO A 36 16.33 -1.03 -2.72
N LEU A 37 16.74 0.21 -2.96
CA LEU A 37 16.46 0.89 -4.21
C LEU A 37 16.95 0.08 -5.42
N GLN A 38 16.04 -0.27 -6.31
CA GLN A 38 16.25 -1.02 -7.55
C GLN A 38 16.10 -0.10 -8.75
N ARG A 39 16.78 -0.47 -9.84
CA ARG A 39 16.64 0.14 -11.16
C ARG A 39 16.35 -0.94 -12.18
N ALA A 40 15.24 -0.78 -12.90
CA ALA A 40 14.81 -1.65 -13.98
C ALA A 40 14.28 -0.79 -15.14
N ASP A 41 14.13 -1.39 -16.32
CA ASP A 41 13.69 -0.68 -17.54
C ASP A 41 12.33 0.01 -17.37
N PHE A 42 11.46 -0.53 -16.51
CA PHE A 42 10.12 0.01 -16.27
C PHE A 42 10.06 1.05 -15.15
N ALA A 43 11.01 1.04 -14.20
CA ALA A 43 10.99 1.95 -13.04
C ALA A 43 12.29 1.93 -12.23
N THR A 44 12.50 3.01 -11.48
CA THR A 44 13.30 3.01 -10.26
C THR A 44 12.37 2.92 -9.06
N TYR A 45 12.60 1.98 -8.15
CA TYR A 45 11.69 1.74 -7.02
C TYR A 45 12.40 1.19 -5.78
N GLY A 46 11.85 1.45 -4.60
CA GLY A 46 12.42 1.01 -3.33
C GLY A 46 11.44 1.27 -2.19
N TRP A 47 11.55 0.50 -1.10
CA TRP A 47 10.54 0.50 -0.04
C TRP A 47 11.18 0.79 1.31
N VAL A 48 10.54 1.62 2.12
CA VAL A 48 10.92 1.88 3.51
C VAL A 48 9.80 1.49 4.45
N HIS A 49 10.16 0.97 5.62
CA HIS A 49 9.21 0.56 6.64
C HIS A 49 8.81 1.73 7.53
N VAL A 50 7.50 1.92 7.71
CA VAL A 50 6.92 3.00 8.54
C VAL A 50 6.14 2.45 9.74
N GLY A 51 6.48 1.25 10.21
CA GLY A 51 6.09 0.71 11.52
C GLY A 51 4.99 -0.35 11.48
N ASN A 52 3.89 -0.11 10.78
CA ASN A 52 2.84 -1.15 10.60
C ASN A 52 2.53 -1.44 9.13
N THR A 53 3.22 -0.78 8.21
CA THR A 53 3.08 -0.88 6.75
C THR A 53 4.41 -0.45 6.12
N ASP A 54 4.59 -0.76 4.85
CA ASP A 54 5.69 -0.21 4.05
C ASP A 54 5.22 0.96 3.18
N LEU A 55 6.18 1.79 2.77
CA LEU A 55 6.01 2.85 1.79
C LEU A 55 6.83 2.49 0.57
N GLU A 56 6.16 2.17 -0.53
CA GLU A 56 6.77 1.95 -1.84
C GLU A 56 6.96 3.29 -2.55
N LEU A 57 8.20 3.60 -2.90
CA LEU A 57 8.56 4.73 -3.74
C LEU A 57 8.76 4.21 -5.16
N TRP A 58 8.05 4.78 -6.12
CA TRP A 58 8.04 4.32 -7.51
C TRP A 58 8.18 5.48 -8.49
N ALA A 59 9.30 5.53 -9.20
CA ALA A 59 9.50 6.42 -10.35
C ALA A 59 9.44 5.58 -11.64
N ALA A 60 8.29 5.61 -12.31
CA ALA A 60 8.10 4.89 -13.57
C ALA A 60 8.92 5.52 -14.69
N SER A 61 9.41 4.73 -15.64
CA SER A 61 10.07 5.25 -16.84
C SER A 61 9.12 6.00 -17.77
N SER A 62 7.81 5.78 -17.61
CA SER A 62 6.74 6.51 -18.28
C SER A 62 5.52 6.66 -17.36
N ASN A 63 4.85 7.81 -17.42
CA ASN A 63 3.64 8.11 -16.64
C ASN A 63 2.39 8.24 -17.53
N VAL A 64 2.42 7.67 -18.75
CA VAL A 64 1.29 7.72 -19.70
C VAL A 64 0.05 6.95 -19.21
N ASP A 65 0.22 6.10 -18.20
CA ASP A 65 -0.86 5.40 -17.51
C ASP A 65 -1.69 6.32 -16.59
N LEU A 66 -1.13 7.47 -16.20
CA LEU A 66 -1.76 8.40 -15.28
C LEU A 66 -2.62 9.45 -16.02
N PRO A 67 -3.77 9.86 -15.46
CA PRO A 67 -4.55 10.93 -16.04
C PRO A 67 -3.82 12.29 -15.91
N ALA A 68 -4.09 13.22 -16.83
CA ALA A 68 -3.41 14.52 -16.89
C ALA A 68 -3.50 15.34 -15.58
N HIS A 69 -4.57 15.16 -14.81
CA HIS A 69 -4.80 15.86 -13.54
C HIS A 69 -4.15 15.19 -12.31
N ALA A 70 -3.51 14.03 -12.47
CA ALA A 70 -2.89 13.29 -11.37
C ALA A 70 -1.47 12.82 -11.73
N GLN A 71 -0.61 13.80 -12.01
CA GLN A 71 0.81 13.56 -12.30
C GLN A 71 1.64 13.49 -11.00
N PRO A 72 2.79 12.81 -11.00
CA PRO A 72 3.68 12.74 -9.83
C PRO A 72 4.16 14.12 -9.35
N PRO A 73 4.44 14.30 -8.05
CA PRO A 73 4.33 13.30 -6.98
C PRO A 73 2.88 13.05 -6.56
N LEU A 74 2.48 11.77 -6.41
CA LEU A 74 1.17 11.41 -5.89
C LEU A 74 1.19 10.15 -5.03
N ILE A 75 0.27 10.06 -4.06
CA ILE A 75 -0.10 8.78 -3.45
C ILE A 75 -0.99 8.06 -4.46
N HIS A 76 -0.40 7.10 -5.17
CA HIS A 76 -1.07 6.40 -6.27
C HIS A 76 -1.97 5.26 -5.79
N GLY A 77 -1.89 4.86 -4.53
CA GLY A 77 -2.70 3.77 -4.04
C GLY A 77 -2.11 3.08 -2.84
N PHE A 78 -2.69 1.96 -2.47
CA PHE A 78 -2.20 1.11 -1.41
C PHE A 78 -2.74 -0.32 -1.55
N ALA A 79 -1.95 -1.25 -1.03
CA ALA A 79 -2.27 -2.66 -0.98
C ALA A 79 -2.98 -3.02 0.34
N LEU A 80 -3.96 -3.91 0.23
CA LEU A 80 -4.67 -4.54 1.32
C LEU A 80 -4.08 -5.92 1.58
N GLU A 81 -3.74 -6.21 2.82
CA GLU A 81 -3.37 -7.57 3.23
C GLU A 81 -4.67 -8.39 3.39
N PRO A 82 -4.84 -9.51 2.66
CA PRO A 82 -6.00 -10.40 2.80
C PRO A 82 -6.25 -10.78 4.26
N ALA A 83 -7.51 -10.82 4.71
CA ALA A 83 -7.81 -11.19 6.09
C ALA A 83 -7.52 -12.66 6.40
N GLN A 84 -7.65 -13.53 5.39
CA GLN A 84 -7.31 -14.94 5.42
C GLN A 84 -6.40 -15.23 4.21
N SER A 85 -6.86 -16.03 3.25
CA SER A 85 -6.23 -16.16 1.93
C SER A 85 -6.80 -15.16 0.91
N LEU A 86 -6.08 -14.93 -0.19
CA LEU A 86 -6.57 -14.13 -1.30
C LEU A 86 -7.88 -14.70 -1.89
N PRO A 87 -8.01 -15.99 -2.24
CA PRO A 87 -9.25 -16.53 -2.79
C PRO A 87 -10.47 -16.31 -1.88
N GLU A 88 -10.32 -16.49 -0.58
CA GLU A 88 -11.41 -16.24 0.38
C GLU A 88 -11.77 -14.77 0.46
N SER A 89 -10.77 -13.89 0.43
CA SER A 89 -10.98 -12.44 0.42
C SER A 89 -11.70 -12.00 -0.86
N LEU A 90 -11.37 -12.59 -2.01
CA LEU A 90 -12.03 -12.33 -3.28
C LEU A 90 -13.45 -12.86 -3.33
N ALA A 91 -13.71 -14.05 -2.78
CA ALA A 91 -15.06 -14.58 -2.63
C ALA A 91 -15.93 -13.64 -1.76
N TRP A 92 -15.33 -13.01 -0.74
CA TRP A 92 -16.02 -11.98 0.04
C TRP A 92 -16.35 -10.73 -0.80
N MET A 93 -15.42 -10.27 -1.65
CA MET A 93 -15.67 -9.13 -2.55
C MET A 93 -16.83 -9.42 -3.50
N GLU A 94 -16.87 -10.62 -4.07
CA GLU A 94 -17.95 -11.08 -4.94
C GLU A 94 -19.29 -11.11 -4.21
N GLN A 95 -19.34 -11.66 -2.98
CA GLN A 95 -20.55 -11.66 -2.15
C GLN A 95 -21.01 -10.24 -1.78
N ALA A 96 -20.08 -9.29 -1.64
CA ALA A 96 -20.37 -7.88 -1.42
C ALA A 96 -20.81 -7.13 -2.70
N GLY A 97 -20.83 -7.81 -3.86
CA GLY A 97 -21.17 -7.23 -5.16
C GLY A 97 -20.11 -6.26 -5.69
N LEU A 98 -18.85 -6.43 -5.28
CA LEU A 98 -17.74 -5.58 -5.69
C LEU A 98 -16.87 -6.26 -6.76
N SER A 99 -16.53 -5.49 -7.77
CA SER A 99 -15.75 -5.90 -8.94
C SER A 99 -14.27 -5.94 -8.62
N VAL A 100 -13.63 -7.06 -8.93
CA VAL A 100 -12.19 -7.27 -8.72
C VAL A 100 -11.58 -7.84 -10.00
N LYS A 101 -10.42 -7.32 -10.41
CA LYS A 101 -9.66 -7.88 -11.52
C LYS A 101 -9.12 -9.26 -11.15
N ALA A 102 -8.98 -10.13 -12.16
CA ALA A 102 -8.36 -11.43 -11.98
C ALA A 102 -6.99 -11.33 -11.28
N PRO A 103 -6.68 -12.22 -10.32
CA PRO A 103 -5.41 -12.23 -9.63
C PRO A 103 -4.24 -12.37 -10.60
N ARG A 104 -3.19 -11.57 -10.37
CA ARG A 104 -1.95 -11.61 -11.16
C ARG A 104 -0.78 -11.92 -10.26
N ALA A 105 -0.15 -13.06 -10.49
CA ALA A 105 1.08 -13.45 -9.82
C ALA A 105 2.28 -12.65 -10.36
N PHE A 106 3.12 -12.16 -9.46
CA PHE A 106 4.48 -11.74 -9.76
C PHE A 106 5.44 -12.90 -9.44
N ARG A 107 6.36 -13.17 -10.36
CA ARG A 107 7.30 -14.30 -10.28
C ARG A 107 8.71 -13.84 -10.59
N SER A 108 9.69 -14.40 -9.91
CA SER A 108 11.12 -14.23 -10.21
C SER A 108 11.85 -15.55 -10.10
N GLN A 109 13.08 -15.60 -10.60
CA GLN A 109 13.96 -16.74 -10.36
C GLN A 109 14.53 -16.66 -8.93
N ASP A 110 14.57 -17.80 -8.23
CA ASP A 110 15.27 -17.93 -6.95
C ASP A 110 16.78 -18.17 -7.16
N ALA A 111 17.52 -18.42 -6.06
CA ALA A 111 18.95 -18.69 -6.13
C ALA A 111 19.32 -19.95 -6.92
N SER A 112 18.38 -20.89 -7.11
CA SER A 112 18.54 -22.10 -7.92
C SER A 112 18.17 -21.88 -9.40
N GLY A 113 17.66 -20.71 -9.77
CA GLY A 113 17.15 -20.39 -11.10
C GLY A 113 15.70 -20.83 -11.34
N GLN A 114 15.02 -21.39 -10.34
CA GLN A 114 13.63 -21.81 -10.45
C GLN A 114 12.69 -20.61 -10.42
N LEU A 115 11.71 -20.57 -11.34
CA LEU A 115 10.68 -19.54 -11.33
C LEU A 115 9.70 -19.78 -10.17
N VAL A 116 9.74 -18.91 -9.17
CA VAL A 116 8.88 -18.96 -7.97
C VAL A 116 7.87 -17.83 -7.97
N THR A 117 6.72 -18.05 -7.34
CA THR A 117 5.74 -16.97 -7.10
C THR A 117 6.14 -16.19 -5.88
N ASN A 118 6.17 -14.86 -6.02
CA ASN A 118 6.56 -13.95 -4.97
C ASN A 118 5.36 -13.43 -4.21
N PHE A 119 4.42 -12.87 -4.96
CA PHE A 119 3.16 -12.37 -4.45
C PHE A 119 2.11 -12.40 -5.55
N THR A 120 0.85 -12.33 -5.16
CA THR A 120 -0.29 -12.24 -6.07
C THR A 120 -1.10 -10.99 -5.74
N ASN A 121 -1.33 -10.16 -6.76
CA ASN A 121 -2.13 -8.94 -6.62
C ASN A 121 -3.50 -9.08 -7.27
N ALA A 122 -4.52 -8.44 -6.70
CA ALA A 122 -5.86 -8.35 -7.30
C ALA A 122 -6.47 -6.95 -7.08
N VAL A 123 -6.77 -6.22 -8.17
CA VAL A 123 -7.24 -4.82 -8.12
C VAL A 123 -8.73 -4.74 -7.84
N VAL A 124 -9.14 -4.02 -6.80
CA VAL A 124 -10.54 -3.77 -6.45
C VAL A 124 -11.04 -2.58 -7.26
N GLN A 125 -11.78 -2.83 -8.32
CA GLN A 125 -12.18 -1.80 -9.29
C GLN A 125 -13.11 -0.76 -8.65
N ASP A 126 -14.07 -1.19 -7.85
CA ASP A 126 -15.07 -0.30 -7.22
C ASP A 126 -14.54 0.55 -6.06
N LEU A 127 -13.27 0.33 -5.67
CA LEU A 127 -12.54 1.18 -4.72
C LEU A 127 -11.41 1.97 -5.39
N SER A 128 -11.11 1.67 -6.65
CA SER A 128 -10.02 2.28 -7.40
C SER A 128 -10.51 3.40 -8.31
N ALA A 129 -9.58 4.26 -8.69
CA ALA A 129 -9.71 5.26 -9.74
C ALA A 129 -8.43 5.24 -10.61
N PRO A 130 -8.42 5.83 -11.81
CA PRO A 130 -7.21 5.92 -12.63
C PRO A 130 -6.00 6.54 -11.91
N SER A 131 -6.24 7.45 -10.96
CA SER A 131 -5.21 8.08 -10.13
C SER A 131 -4.91 7.35 -8.82
N CYS A 132 -5.77 6.40 -8.40
CA CYS A 132 -5.67 5.72 -7.10
C CYS A 132 -6.01 4.22 -7.22
N CYS A 133 -5.02 3.35 -7.17
CA CYS A 133 -5.19 1.90 -7.28
C CYS A 133 -5.27 1.25 -5.89
N ILE A 134 -6.41 0.62 -5.60
CA ILE A 134 -6.61 -0.18 -4.39
C ILE A 134 -6.63 -1.65 -4.78
N PHE A 135 -5.76 -2.46 -4.18
CA PHE A 135 -5.59 -3.85 -4.55
C PHE A 135 -5.27 -4.72 -3.35
N PHE A 136 -5.58 -6.02 -3.42
CA PHE A 136 -5.03 -7.00 -2.49
C PHE A 136 -3.61 -7.38 -2.89
N CYS A 137 -2.76 -7.64 -1.91
CA CYS A 137 -1.42 -8.23 -2.09
C CYS A 137 -1.28 -9.43 -1.14
N GLU A 138 -1.16 -10.63 -1.70
CA GLU A 138 -0.83 -11.83 -0.94
C GLU A 138 0.59 -12.27 -1.25
N TRP A 139 1.46 -12.18 -0.26
CA TRP A 139 2.82 -12.69 -0.35
C TRP A 139 2.84 -14.22 -0.26
N ASP A 140 3.56 -14.87 -1.16
CA ASP A 140 3.80 -16.30 -1.05
C ASP A 140 4.71 -16.58 0.16
N ARG A 141 4.30 -17.56 0.96
CA ARG A 141 4.93 -17.90 2.25
C ARG A 141 6.38 -18.40 2.11
N HIS A 142 6.77 -18.87 0.93
CA HIS A 142 8.08 -19.44 0.62
C HIS A 142 8.86 -18.58 -0.38
N ALA A 143 8.36 -17.40 -0.71
CA ALA A 143 8.97 -16.58 -1.73
C ALA A 143 10.40 -16.15 -1.35
N ALA A 144 11.37 -16.53 -2.17
CA ALA A 144 12.74 -16.02 -2.13
C ALA A 144 12.80 -14.60 -2.69
N ILE A 145 12.30 -13.64 -1.92
CA ILE A 145 12.18 -12.27 -2.38
C ILE A 145 13.37 -11.49 -1.86
N TYR A 146 14.36 -11.26 -2.72
CA TYR A 146 15.44 -10.31 -2.44
C TYR A 146 14.86 -9.00 -1.86
N PRO A 147 15.40 -8.46 -0.75
CA PRO A 147 16.63 -8.84 -0.05
C PRO A 147 16.46 -9.89 1.06
N TRP A 148 15.27 -10.49 1.20
CA TRP A 148 14.92 -11.37 2.30
C TRP A 148 15.44 -12.79 2.08
N ALA A 149 15.81 -13.45 3.19
CA ALA A 149 16.16 -14.86 3.16
C ALA A 149 14.96 -15.71 2.68
N GLU A 150 15.23 -16.76 1.90
CA GLU A 150 14.20 -17.62 1.30
C GLU A 150 13.27 -18.27 2.34
N ALA A 151 13.79 -18.54 3.54
CA ALA A 151 13.04 -19.11 4.64
C ALA A 151 12.20 -18.09 5.44
N ALA A 152 12.41 -16.79 5.25
CA ALA A 152 11.73 -15.76 6.04
C ALA A 152 10.29 -15.58 5.53
N THR A 153 9.30 -15.80 6.41
CA THR A 153 7.90 -15.56 6.06
C THR A 153 7.58 -14.06 6.03
N PRO A 154 6.48 -13.63 5.39
CA PRO A 154 6.04 -12.22 5.46
C PRO A 154 5.85 -11.70 6.89
N ALA A 155 5.45 -12.59 7.82
CA ALA A 155 5.32 -12.24 9.24
C ALA A 155 6.69 -11.96 9.88
N ASP A 156 7.70 -12.78 9.59
CA ASP A 156 9.07 -12.62 10.10
C ASP A 156 9.69 -11.31 9.60
N ARG A 157 9.58 -11.03 8.30
CA ARG A 157 10.10 -9.81 7.67
C ARG A 157 9.52 -8.56 8.32
N ARG A 158 8.20 -8.52 8.52
CA ARG A 158 7.53 -7.40 9.19
C ARG A 158 7.91 -7.30 10.67
N ALA A 159 8.11 -8.43 11.36
CA ALA A 159 8.57 -8.40 12.75
C ALA A 159 9.99 -7.83 12.87
N GLU A 160 10.89 -8.23 11.98
CA GLU A 160 12.26 -7.72 11.94
C GLU A 160 12.31 -6.21 11.67
N LEU A 161 11.61 -5.73 10.65
CA LEU A 161 11.54 -4.31 10.31
C LEU A 161 10.92 -3.48 11.45
N ARG A 162 9.87 -4.00 12.09
CA ARG A 162 9.30 -3.38 13.30
C ARG A 162 10.29 -3.28 14.44
N GLY A 163 11.05 -4.35 14.67
CA GLY A 163 12.12 -4.37 15.67
C GLY A 163 13.17 -3.30 15.40
N LYS A 164 13.63 -3.19 14.13
CA LYS A 164 14.59 -2.17 13.69
C LYS A 164 14.06 -0.74 13.86
N LEU A 165 12.79 -0.48 13.56
CA LEU A 165 12.21 0.86 13.76
C LEU A 165 12.09 1.20 15.26
N ARG A 166 11.64 0.23 16.07
CA ARG A 166 11.50 0.41 17.52
C ARG A 166 12.83 0.63 18.23
N SER A 167 13.89 -0.07 17.84
CA SER A 167 15.22 0.14 18.42
C SER A 167 15.82 1.51 18.09
N ARG A 168 15.25 2.20 17.10
CA ARG A 168 15.57 3.59 16.72
C ARG A 168 14.55 4.60 17.25
N GLU A 169 13.62 4.17 18.11
CA GLU A 169 12.53 4.98 18.64
C GLU A 169 11.68 5.68 17.54
N GLY A 170 11.56 5.04 16.37
CA GLY A 170 10.87 5.61 15.21
C GLY A 170 11.73 6.54 14.35
N GLY A 171 13.04 6.57 14.58
CA GLY A 171 13.98 7.48 13.92
C GLY A 171 13.82 8.94 14.41
N PRO A 172 14.51 9.89 13.78
CA PRO A 172 14.40 11.32 14.14
C PRO A 172 13.00 11.92 14.08
N LEU A 173 12.06 11.25 13.41
CA LEU A 173 10.66 11.67 13.32
C LEU A 173 9.74 11.01 14.36
N GLY A 174 10.21 10.03 15.13
CA GLY A 174 9.39 9.30 16.08
C GLY A 174 8.25 8.50 15.43
N ILE A 175 8.45 7.99 14.21
CA ILE A 175 7.41 7.26 13.47
C ILE A 175 7.14 5.91 14.13
N THR A 176 5.87 5.67 14.50
CA THR A 176 5.44 4.40 15.12
C THR A 176 4.55 3.55 14.23
N GLY A 177 3.98 4.13 13.17
CA GLY A 177 2.95 3.48 12.35
C GLY A 177 2.09 4.46 11.58
N LEU A 178 1.51 3.98 10.48
CA LEU A 178 0.38 4.61 9.80
C LEU A 178 -0.86 4.55 10.70
N GLN A 179 -1.44 5.71 11.01
CA GLN A 179 -2.69 5.80 11.79
C GLN A 179 -3.94 5.71 10.93
N GLY A 180 -3.88 6.18 9.68
CA GLY A 180 -5.02 6.14 8.78
C GLY A 180 -4.71 6.78 7.44
N ILE A 181 -5.54 6.45 6.44
CA ILE A 181 -5.48 7.01 5.10
C ILE A 181 -6.70 7.89 4.90
N ARG A 182 -6.50 9.12 4.42
CA ARG A 182 -7.59 10.01 4.03
C ARG A 182 -7.72 10.00 2.51
N LEU A 183 -8.89 9.64 2.02
CA LEU A 183 -9.19 9.58 0.59
C LEU A 183 -10.20 10.66 0.21
N GLY A 184 -9.88 11.40 -0.84
CA GLY A 184 -10.86 12.22 -1.56
C GLY A 184 -11.58 11.36 -2.59
N THR A 185 -12.90 11.47 -2.67
CA THR A 185 -13.72 10.77 -3.67
C THR A 185 -14.87 11.66 -4.12
N PRO A 186 -15.26 11.62 -5.41
CA PRO A 186 -16.42 12.36 -5.91
C PRO A 186 -17.75 11.83 -5.35
N ASP A 187 -17.84 10.55 -4.99
CA ASP A 187 -19.03 9.95 -4.37
C ASP A 187 -18.69 9.32 -3.02
N LEU A 188 -18.73 10.16 -1.99
CA LEU A 188 -18.48 9.76 -0.61
C LEU A 188 -19.43 8.66 -0.13
N ARG A 189 -20.71 8.70 -0.56
CA ARG A 189 -21.72 7.74 -0.09
C ARG A 189 -21.49 6.36 -0.69
N ALA A 190 -21.17 6.27 -1.98
CA ALA A 190 -20.85 5.00 -2.62
C ALA A 190 -19.58 4.39 -2.01
N HIS A 191 -18.47 5.15 -1.96
CA HIS A 191 -17.22 4.65 -1.40
C HIS A 191 -17.34 4.25 0.06
N PHE A 192 -18.07 5.02 0.88
CA PHE A 192 -18.30 4.65 2.27
C PHE A 192 -19.03 3.31 2.39
N ARG A 193 -20.03 3.04 1.55
CA ARG A 193 -20.72 1.74 1.52
C ARG A 193 -19.78 0.62 1.11
N HIS A 194 -18.96 0.81 0.07
CA HIS A 194 -18.01 -0.20 -0.41
C HIS A 194 -16.96 -0.53 0.67
N TRP A 195 -16.34 0.49 1.28
CA TRP A 195 -15.38 0.30 2.37
C TRP A 195 -16.01 -0.39 3.57
N LYS A 196 -17.24 -0.01 3.95
CA LYS A 196 -17.97 -0.67 5.05
C LYS A 196 -18.28 -2.14 4.75
N ALA A 197 -18.55 -2.50 3.50
CA ALA A 197 -18.83 -3.89 3.11
C ALA A 197 -17.60 -4.80 3.28
N ILE A 198 -16.39 -4.25 3.11
CA ILE A 198 -15.16 -5.05 3.11
C ILE A 198 -14.37 -4.97 4.41
N ALA A 199 -14.57 -3.94 5.23
CA ALA A 199 -13.96 -3.81 6.56
C ALA A 199 -14.60 -4.74 7.63
N GLY A 200 -15.70 -5.43 7.31
CA GLY A 200 -16.41 -6.29 8.24
C GLY A 200 -17.08 -5.51 9.41
N ARG A 201 -17.39 -6.19 10.51
CA ARG A 201 -18.09 -5.59 11.67
C ARG A 201 -17.19 -4.74 12.60
N SER A 202 -15.89 -4.67 12.37
CA SER A 202 -14.98 -3.91 13.25
C SER A 202 -14.90 -2.44 12.82
N LEU A 203 -15.98 -1.71 13.07
CA LEU A 203 -15.95 -0.25 13.19
C LEU A 203 -16.41 0.14 14.59
N THR A 204 -15.82 -0.45 15.63
CA THR A 204 -15.74 0.26 16.91
C THR A 204 -14.60 1.25 16.79
N SER A 205 -14.89 2.41 16.22
CA SER A 205 -14.01 3.57 16.36
C SER A 205 -13.95 3.93 17.85
N PRO A 206 -12.78 3.99 18.51
CA PRO A 206 -12.66 4.66 19.80
C PRO A 206 -12.85 6.18 19.68
N TYR A 207 -12.89 6.72 18.46
CA TYR A 207 -13.19 8.13 18.21
C TYR A 207 -14.67 8.30 17.86
N SER A 208 -15.49 8.33 18.90
CA SER A 208 -16.78 9.00 18.85
C SER A 208 -16.56 10.51 19.01
N SER A 209 -17.25 11.28 18.18
CA SER A 209 -17.51 12.73 18.29
C SER A 209 -16.31 13.70 18.32
N ARG A 210 -15.91 14.20 17.14
CA ARG A 210 -15.99 15.64 16.84
C ARG A 210 -16.31 15.83 15.35
N PRO A 211 -17.32 16.63 14.98
CA PRO A 211 -17.50 17.01 13.59
C PRO A 211 -16.29 17.85 13.18
N ILE A 212 -15.52 17.37 12.22
CA ILE A 212 -14.51 18.18 11.55
C ILE A 212 -15.28 19.24 10.76
N SER A 213 -15.19 20.46 11.23
CA SER A 213 -15.63 21.67 10.55
C SER A 213 -15.16 21.66 9.08
N LEU A 214 -16.13 21.74 8.18
CA LEU A 214 -15.95 22.02 6.76
C LEU A 214 -15.22 23.36 6.61
N TRP A 215 -13.91 23.32 6.37
CA TRP A 215 -13.23 24.46 5.80
C TRP A 215 -13.47 24.41 4.28
N ASN A 216 -14.54 25.08 3.85
CA ASN A 216 -14.71 25.44 2.45
C ASN A 216 -13.64 26.47 2.11
N TRP A 217 -12.55 26.04 1.48
CA TRP A 217 -11.68 26.95 0.76
C TRP A 217 -12.07 26.92 -0.72
N CYS A 218 -12.97 27.84 -1.06
CA CYS A 218 -13.26 28.22 -2.43
C CYS A 218 -12.39 29.46 -2.72
N PRO A 219 -11.37 29.41 -3.59
CA PRO A 219 -10.81 30.63 -4.12
C PRO A 219 -11.84 31.20 -5.10
N GLN A 220 -12.55 32.23 -4.66
CA GLN A 220 -13.26 33.10 -5.58
C GLN A 220 -12.23 33.70 -6.53
N SER A 221 -12.43 33.47 -7.83
CA SER A 221 -11.89 34.27 -8.90
C SER A 221 -12.23 35.73 -8.65
N THR A 222 -11.23 36.58 -8.47
CA THR A 222 -11.38 38.01 -8.72
C THR A 222 -10.85 38.29 -10.10
N SER A 223 -11.71 38.99 -10.84
CA SER A 223 -11.58 39.63 -12.14
C SER A 223 -10.25 40.35 -12.36
#